data_AF-A0A1H6Y140-F1
#
_entry.id   AF-A0A1H6Y140-F1
#
_cell.length_a   1.000
_cell.length_b   1.000
_cell.length_c   1.000
_cell.angle_alpha   90.00
_cell.angle_beta   90.00
_cell.angle_gamma   90.00
#
_symmetry.space_group_name_H-M   'P 1'
#
loop_
_entity.id
_entity.type
_entity.pdbx_description
1 polymer ?
#
loop_
_entity_poly.entity_id
_entity_poly.type
_entity_poly.pdbx_seq_one_letter_code
_entity_poly.pdbx_strand_id
1 'polypeptide(L)'
;MNDRLDQLLEKYWQGASSPAEEGEMKVLLEKVSGYELEKSFFLGVAEIKNMKSTLSSNSDFREIPVPEKRGFVRGWMKIAATVILLAGFGFLIQQYQVWQEKEAQAQAYFEVMEAFSLIQQNLHKGEKEMEVMDDLKYLHAPHQLFNLNERKND
;
A
#
# COMPACT_ATOMS: atom_id res chain seq x y z
N MET A 1 -31.48 -42.78 19.70
CA MET A 1 -30.66 -41.92 20.58
C MET A 1 -29.75 -40.98 19.79
N ASN A 2 -29.40 -41.28 18.53
CA ASN A 2 -28.52 -40.45 17.72
C ASN A 2 -29.22 -39.22 17.11
N ASP A 3 -30.53 -39.30 16.83
CA ASP A 3 -31.29 -38.21 16.20
C ASP A 3 -31.25 -36.88 16.97
N ARG A 4 -31.19 -36.95 18.30
CA ARG A 4 -31.08 -35.74 19.14
C ARG A 4 -29.70 -35.11 19.05
N LEU A 5 -28.66 -35.94 18.96
CA LEU A 5 -27.29 -35.48 18.80
C LEU A 5 -27.09 -34.85 17.42
N ASP A 6 -27.67 -35.46 16.37
CA ASP A 6 -27.62 -34.92 15.00
C ASP A 6 -28.31 -33.56 14.91
N GLN A 7 -29.47 -33.38 15.55
CA GLN A 7 -30.15 -32.09 15.62
C GLN A 7 -29.31 -31.02 16.34
N LEU A 8 -28.60 -31.40 17.40
CA LEU A 8 -27.74 -30.50 18.15
C LEU A 8 -26.48 -30.12 17.37
N LEU A 9 -25.87 -31.08 16.67
CA LEU A 9 -24.73 -30.84 15.79
C LEU A 9 -25.11 -29.94 14.62
N GLU A 10 -26.24 -30.20 13.97
CA GLU A 10 -26.72 -29.37 12.87
C GLU A 10 -27.00 -27.93 13.33
N LYS A 11 -27.66 -27.76 14.49
CA LYS A 11 -27.85 -26.43 15.09
C LYS A 11 -26.54 -25.72 15.42
N TYR A 12 -25.54 -26.46 15.90
CA TYR A 12 -24.21 -25.92 16.19
C TYR A 12 -23.52 -25.45 14.90
N TRP A 13 -23.56 -26.26 13.83
CA TRP A 13 -23.01 -25.88 12.52
C TRP A 13 -23.74 -24.70 11.88
N GLN A 14 -25.04 -24.57 12.13
CA GLN A 14 -25.85 -23.42 11.71
C GLN A 14 -25.65 -22.17 12.60
N GLY A 15 -24.90 -22.27 13.71
CA GLY A 15 -24.66 -21.16 14.64
C GLY A 15 -25.89 -20.75 15.46
N ALA A 16 -26.90 -21.63 15.56
CA ALA A 16 -28.16 -21.38 16.27
C ALA A 16 -28.25 -22.10 17.62
N SER A 17 -27.17 -22.76 18.08
CA SER A 17 -27.11 -23.45 19.36
C SER A 17 -27.00 -22.48 20.54
N SER A 18 -27.67 -22.82 21.64
CA SER A 18 -27.47 -22.15 22.92
C SER A 18 -26.35 -22.82 23.75
N PRO A 19 -25.71 -22.09 24.70
CA PRO A 19 -24.66 -22.67 25.54
C PRO A 19 -25.10 -23.88 26.37
N ALA A 20 -26.40 -23.95 26.72
CA ALA A 20 -26.97 -25.08 27.45
C ALA A 20 -27.07 -26.33 26.55
N GLU A 21 -27.51 -26.14 25.30
CA GLU A 21 -27.60 -27.21 24.29
C GLU A 21 -26.21 -27.76 23.91
N GLU A 22 -25.18 -26.90 23.85
CA GLU A 22 -23.80 -27.35 23.60
C GLU A 22 -23.22 -28.19 24.74
N GLY A 23 -23.60 -27.89 25.98
CA GLY A 23 -23.25 -28.71 27.14
C GLY A 23 -23.87 -30.10 27.06
N GLU A 24 -25.15 -30.18 26.68
CA GLU A 24 -25.87 -31.45 26.46
C GLU A 24 -25.22 -32.24 25.31
N MET A 25 -24.91 -31.59 24.19
CA MET A 25 -24.24 -32.19 23.03
C MET A 25 -22.93 -32.87 23.40
N LYS A 26 -22.08 -32.22 24.21
CA LYS A 26 -20.79 -32.78 24.65
C LYS A 26 -20.96 -34.04 25.50
N VAL A 27 -21.92 -34.02 26.43
CA VAL A 27 -22.23 -35.18 27.28
C VAL A 27 -22.79 -36.35 26.46
N LEU A 28 -23.58 -36.05 25.42
CA LEU A 28 -24.10 -37.07 24.51
C LEU A 28 -23.00 -37.65 23.62
N LEU A 29 -22.07 -36.83 23.13
CA LEU A 29 -20.90 -37.27 22.35
C LEU A 29 -20.01 -38.25 23.12
N GLU A 30 -19.86 -38.09 24.43
CA GLU A 30 -19.10 -39.03 25.27
C GLU A 30 -19.77 -40.39 25.45
N LYS A 31 -21.11 -40.45 25.39
CA LYS A 31 -21.89 -41.67 25.66
C LYS A 31 -22.18 -42.51 24.42
N VAL A 32 -22.19 -41.91 23.24
CA VAL A 32 -22.57 -42.57 21.99
C VAL A 32 -21.32 -43.13 21.27
N SER A 33 -21.40 -44.35 20.76
CA SER A 33 -20.37 -44.95 19.89
C SER A 33 -20.46 -44.41 18.46
N GLY A 34 -19.37 -43.93 17.87
CA GLY A 34 -19.34 -43.23 16.56
C GLY A 34 -18.84 -41.77 16.66
N TYR A 35 -19.01 -40.99 15.59
CA TYR A 35 -18.64 -39.56 15.52
C TYR A 35 -17.17 -39.27 15.90
N GLU A 36 -16.25 -40.04 15.32
CA GLU A 36 -14.80 -39.93 15.60
C GLU A 36 -14.27 -38.52 15.31
N LEU A 37 -14.77 -37.87 14.26
CA LEU A 37 -14.34 -36.53 13.84
C LEU A 37 -14.81 -35.49 14.86
N GLU A 38 -16.08 -35.49 15.23
CA GLU A 38 -16.68 -34.56 16.19
C GLU A 38 -16.09 -34.78 17.59
N LYS A 39 -15.84 -36.03 17.98
CA LYS A 39 -15.13 -36.37 19.23
C LYS A 39 -13.73 -35.81 19.23
N SER A 40 -12.94 -36.02 18.17
CA SER A 40 -11.58 -35.49 18.08
C SER A 40 -11.56 -33.96 18.19
N PHE A 41 -12.55 -33.29 17.60
CA PHE A 41 -12.68 -31.83 17.66
C PHE A 41 -13.06 -31.35 19.07
N PHE A 42 -14.17 -31.84 19.62
CA PHE A 42 -14.69 -31.32 20.90
C PHE A 42 -13.90 -31.83 22.12
N LEU A 43 -13.51 -33.10 22.14
CA LEU A 43 -12.71 -33.68 23.23
C LEU A 43 -11.24 -33.27 23.12
N GLY A 44 -10.70 -33.14 21.90
CA GLY A 44 -9.32 -32.65 21.71
C GLY A 44 -9.13 -31.23 22.21
N VAL A 45 -10.11 -30.34 22.00
CA VAL A 45 -10.08 -28.98 22.59
C VAL A 45 -10.15 -29.02 24.12
N ALA A 46 -10.94 -29.94 24.70
CA ALA A 46 -10.99 -30.12 26.14
C ALA A 46 -9.65 -30.66 26.70
N GLU A 47 -9.01 -31.59 26.00
CA GLU A 47 -7.70 -32.12 26.36
C GLU A 47 -6.61 -31.04 26.28
N ILE A 48 -6.60 -30.21 25.23
CA ILE A 48 -5.68 -29.08 25.10
C ILE A 48 -5.89 -28.06 26.23
N LYS A 49 -7.15 -27.78 26.60
CA LYS A 49 -7.46 -26.93 27.76
C LYS A 49 -6.89 -27.50 29.06
N ASN A 50 -6.99 -28.81 29.25
CA ASN A 50 -6.45 -29.48 30.43
C ASN A 50 -4.91 -29.52 30.42
N MET A 51 -4.27 -29.77 29.26
CA MET A 51 -2.81 -29.69 29.11
C MET A 51 -2.26 -28.28 29.38
N LYS A 52 -2.98 -27.23 28.96
CA LYS A 52 -2.60 -25.86 29.29
C LYS A 52 -2.66 -25.60 30.81
N SER A 53 -3.59 -26.24 31.50
CA SER A 53 -3.70 -26.14 32.96
C SER A 53 -2.57 -26.89 33.69
N THR A 54 -2.10 -28.03 33.18
CA THR A 54 -0.97 -28.76 33.76
C THR A 54 0.37 -28.09 33.46
N LEU A 55 0.52 -27.47 32.27
CA LEU A 55 1.66 -26.59 31.96
C LEU A 55 1.73 -25.37 32.88
N SER A 56 0.58 -24.84 33.32
CA SER A 56 0.51 -23.75 34.30
C SER A 56 0.81 -24.20 35.74
N SER A 57 0.80 -25.51 36.02
CA SER A 57 1.11 -26.08 37.34
C SER A 57 2.57 -26.50 37.49
N ASN A 58 3.35 -26.50 36.40
CA ASN A 58 4.80 -26.62 36.47
C ASN A 58 5.36 -25.28 36.97
N SER A 59 5.94 -25.30 38.17
CA SER A 59 6.60 -24.16 38.83
C SER A 59 7.73 -23.50 38.01
N ASP A 60 8.11 -24.06 36.87
CA ASP A 60 9.12 -23.54 35.96
C ASP A 60 8.58 -22.63 34.86
N PHE A 61 7.27 -22.70 34.56
CA PHE A 61 6.64 -21.70 33.70
C PHE A 61 6.32 -20.50 34.58
N ARG A 62 7.33 -19.62 34.76
CA ARG A 62 7.20 -18.31 35.42
C ARG A 62 5.82 -17.76 35.12
N GLU A 63 4.96 -17.73 36.14
CA GLU A 63 3.82 -16.82 36.16
C GLU A 63 4.41 -15.47 35.79
N ILE A 64 4.14 -15.01 34.56
CA ILE A 64 4.51 -13.66 34.16
C ILE A 64 3.74 -12.81 35.18
N PRO A 65 4.42 -12.14 36.12
CA PRO A 65 3.71 -11.40 37.15
C PRO A 65 2.81 -10.44 36.39
N VAL A 66 1.50 -10.54 36.61
CA VAL A 66 0.53 -9.59 36.10
C VAL A 66 1.10 -8.23 36.50
N PRO A 67 1.51 -7.38 35.54
CA PRO A 67 2.33 -6.24 35.88
C PRO A 67 1.54 -5.39 36.87
N GLU A 68 2.01 -5.36 38.12
CA GLU A 68 1.43 -4.54 39.16
C GLU A 68 1.24 -3.15 38.60
N LYS A 69 0.04 -2.61 38.84
CA LYS A 69 -0.47 -1.37 38.27
C LYS A 69 0.59 -0.27 38.32
N ARG A 70 1.41 -0.14 37.27
CA ARG A 70 2.23 1.06 37.01
C ARG A 70 1.29 2.15 36.50
N GLY A 71 0.51 2.68 37.44
CA GLY A 71 -0.70 3.47 37.23
C GLY A 71 -0.48 4.86 36.61
N PHE A 72 0.77 5.32 36.47
CA PHE A 72 1.05 6.63 35.90
C PHE A 72 1.78 6.55 34.57
N VAL A 73 2.90 5.81 34.49
CA VAL A 73 3.74 5.71 33.28
C VAL A 73 2.96 5.11 32.09
N ARG A 74 2.11 4.10 32.33
CA ARG A 74 1.31 3.46 31.27
C ARG A 74 0.17 4.35 30.77
N GLY A 75 -0.32 5.27 31.61
CA GLY A 75 -1.31 6.28 31.21
C GLY A 75 -0.70 7.33 30.29
N TRP A 76 0.44 7.88 30.68
CA TRP A 76 1.20 8.85 29.87
C TRP A 76 1.70 8.24 28.56
N MET A 77 2.06 6.96 28.55
CA MET A 77 2.47 6.26 27.33
C MET A 77 1.32 6.08 26.33
N LYS A 78 0.07 5.89 26.81
CA LYS A 78 -1.11 5.88 25.93
C LYS A 78 -1.37 7.26 25.33
N ILE A 79 -1.25 8.32 26.13
CA ILE A 79 -1.40 9.70 25.67
C ILE A 79 -0.31 10.02 24.63
N ALA A 80 0.94 9.68 24.92
CA ALA A 80 2.05 9.86 23.98
C ALA A 80 1.81 9.11 22.66
N ALA A 81 1.33 7.86 22.70
CA ALA A 81 1.01 7.10 21.50
C ALA A 81 -0.08 7.79 20.65
N THR A 82 -1.13 8.33 21.28
CA THR A 82 -2.19 9.06 20.55
C THR A 82 -1.69 10.38 19.95
N VAL A 83 -0.81 11.10 20.65
CA VAL A 83 -0.20 12.34 20.14
C VAL A 83 0.73 12.04 18.96
N ILE A 84 1.53 10.97 19.03
CA ILE A 84 2.41 10.54 17.94
C ILE A 84 1.59 10.15 16.71
N LEU A 85 0.48 9.43 16.88
CA LEU A 85 -0.41 9.10 15.78
C LEU A 85 -0.98 10.36 15.13
N LEU A 86 -1.51 11.30 15.92
CA LEU A 86 -2.05 12.56 15.38
C LEU A 86 -0.98 13.40 14.68
N ALA A 87 0.23 13.49 15.23
CA ALA A 87 1.36 14.16 14.59
C ALA A 87 1.78 13.47 13.29
N GLY A 88 1.80 12.14 13.27
CA GLY A 88 2.09 11.34 12.08
C GLY A 88 1.05 11.56 10.97
N PHE A 89 -0.24 11.55 11.31
CA PHE A 89 -1.31 11.86 10.36
C PHE A 89 -1.22 13.30 9.84
N GLY A 90 -0.92 14.28 10.70
CA GLY A 90 -0.73 15.67 10.29
C GLY A 90 0.42 15.84 9.29
N PHE A 91 1.56 15.17 9.55
CA PHE A 91 2.71 15.20 8.64
C PHE A 91 2.40 14.54 7.29
N LEU A 92 1.68 13.42 7.30
CA LEU A 92 1.27 12.74 6.06
C LEU A 92 0.35 13.61 5.20
N ILE A 93 -0.60 14.33 5.81
CA ILE A 93 -1.51 15.24 5.08
C ILE A 93 -0.71 16.39 4.45
N GLN A 94 0.20 17.01 5.20
CA GLN A 94 1.04 18.08 4.65
C GLN A 94 1.94 17.57 3.52
N GLN A 95 2.53 16.39 3.69
CA GLN A 95 3.38 15.81 2.66
C GLN A 95 2.56 15.48 1.40
N TYR A 96 1.34 14.98 1.56
CA TYR A 96 0.45 14.69 0.44
C TYR A 96 0.05 15.95 -0.34
N GLN A 97 -0.25 17.06 0.36
CA GLN A 97 -0.53 18.35 -0.28
C GLN A 97 0.67 18.87 -1.07
N VAL A 98 1.88 18.83 -0.49
CA VAL A 98 3.12 19.22 -1.18
C VAL A 98 3.39 18.33 -2.38
N TRP A 99 3.06 17.03 -2.30
CA TRP A 99 3.24 16.10 -3.41
C TRP A 99 2.28 16.41 -4.56
N GLN A 100 1.00 16.69 -4.26
CA GLN A 100 0.04 17.13 -5.27
C GLN A 100 0.44 18.43 -5.95
N GLU A 101 0.92 19.44 -5.19
CA GLU A 101 1.37 20.70 -5.77
C GLU A 101 2.56 20.51 -6.72
N LYS A 102 3.50 19.63 -6.37
CA LYS A 102 4.63 19.31 -7.24
C LYS A 102 4.22 18.57 -8.51
N GLU A 103 3.24 17.68 -8.41
CA GLU A 103 2.74 16.93 -9.56
C GLU A 103 2.01 17.86 -10.55
N ALA A 104 1.20 18.79 -10.03
CA ALA A 104 0.55 19.83 -10.84
C ALA A 104 1.58 20.76 -11.52
N GLN A 105 2.64 21.16 -10.81
CA GLN A 105 3.72 21.95 -11.39
C GLN A 105 4.49 21.18 -12.46
N ALA A 106 4.73 19.88 -12.27
CA ALA A 106 5.39 19.05 -13.26
C ALA A 106 4.56 18.95 -14.55
N GLN A 107 3.25 18.78 -14.44
CA GLN A 107 2.34 18.75 -15.60
C GLN A 107 2.37 20.07 -16.37
N ALA A 108 2.26 21.21 -15.68
CA ALA A 108 2.35 22.53 -16.31
C ALA A 108 3.71 22.77 -16.97
N TYR A 109 4.79 22.29 -16.36
CA TYR A 109 6.13 22.37 -16.94
C TYR A 109 6.25 21.56 -18.24
N PHE A 110 5.68 20.35 -18.28
CA PHE A 110 5.67 19.52 -19.49
C PHE A 110 4.91 20.17 -20.64
N GLU A 111 3.75 20.77 -20.39
CA GLU A 111 2.96 21.47 -21.41
C GLU A 111 3.73 22.66 -22.01
N VAL A 112 4.41 23.44 -21.17
CA VAL A 112 5.24 24.56 -21.61
C VAL A 112 6.44 24.06 -22.43
N MET A 113 7.10 22.99 -21.99
CA MET A 113 8.22 22.39 -22.73
C MET A 113 7.81 21.83 -24.09
N GLU A 114 6.61 21.25 -24.19
CA GLU A 114 6.05 20.81 -25.47
C GLU A 114 5.88 21.99 -26.43
N ALA A 115 5.29 23.09 -25.95
CA ALA A 115 5.16 24.33 -26.73
C ALA A 115 6.53 24.91 -27.14
N PHE A 116 7.52 24.92 -26.24
CA PHE A 116 8.88 25.34 -26.56
C PHE A 116 9.54 24.44 -27.61
N SER A 117 9.30 23.13 -27.57
CA SER A 117 9.82 22.21 -28.59
C SER A 117 9.26 22.53 -29.98
N LEU A 118 7.98 22.91 -30.07
CA LEU A 118 7.34 23.32 -31.32
C LEU A 118 7.89 24.66 -31.83
N ILE A 119 8.11 25.62 -30.91
CA ILE A 119 8.74 26.90 -31.25
C ILE A 119 10.16 26.67 -31.78
N GLN A 120 10.97 25.85 -31.11
CA GLN A 120 12.33 25.52 -31.56
C GLN A 120 12.32 24.84 -32.94
N GLN A 121 11.40 23.91 -33.19
CA GLN A 121 11.26 23.29 -34.51
C GLN A 121 10.94 24.31 -35.61
N ASN A 122 10.07 25.29 -35.32
CA ASN A 122 9.74 26.34 -36.28
C ASN A 122 10.88 27.33 -36.48
N LEU A 123 11.61 27.69 -35.41
CA LEU A 123 12.80 28.53 -35.49
C LEU A 123 13.91 27.86 -36.31
N HIS A 124 14.16 26.57 -36.08
CA HIS A 124 15.16 25.82 -36.83
C HIS A 124 14.80 25.68 -38.32
N LYS A 125 13.51 25.53 -38.65
CA LYS A 125 13.04 25.58 -40.04
C LYS A 125 13.27 26.96 -40.67
N GLY A 126 12.97 28.03 -39.94
CA GLY A 126 13.21 29.41 -40.40
C GLY A 126 14.70 29.72 -40.59
N GLU A 127 15.56 29.24 -39.70
CA GLU A 127 17.02 29.34 -39.81
C GLU A 127 17.52 28.63 -41.07
N LYS A 128 17.04 27.42 -41.34
CA LYS A 128 17.39 26.65 -42.54
C LYS A 128 16.93 27.34 -43.83
N GLU A 129 15.76 27.98 -43.82
CA GLU A 129 15.27 28.78 -44.96
C GLU A 129 16.13 30.04 -45.16
N MET A 130 16.60 30.67 -44.09
CA MET A 130 17.53 31.80 -44.17
C MET A 130 18.93 31.38 -44.64
N GLU A 131 19.43 30.22 -44.20
CA GLU A 131 20.70 29.65 -44.67
C GLU A 131 20.66 29.38 -46.17
N VAL A 132 19.59 28.74 -46.66
CA VAL A 132 19.37 28.54 -48.10
C VAL A 132 19.27 29.88 -48.85
N MET A 133 18.64 30.90 -48.27
CA MET A 133 18.56 32.23 -48.87
C MET A 133 19.94 32.93 -48.93
N ASP A 134 20.78 32.78 -47.91
CA ASP A 134 22.13 33.33 -47.90
C ASP A 134 23.01 32.62 -48.94
N ASP A 135 22.91 31.29 -49.06
CA ASP A 135 23.62 30.50 -50.08
C ASP A 135 23.20 30.90 -51.51
N LEU A 136 21.90 31.13 -51.72
CA LEU A 136 21.35 31.62 -52.99
C LEU A 136 21.77 33.07 -53.31
N LYS A 137 22.01 33.91 -52.30
CA LYS A 137 22.51 35.28 -52.49
C LYS A 137 23.91 35.29 -53.14
N TYR A 138 24.76 34.31 -52.81
CA TYR A 138 26.08 34.17 -53.45
C TYR A 138 25.97 33.59 -54.88
N LEU A 139 24.97 32.76 -55.15
CA LEU A 139 24.70 32.23 -56.51
C LEU A 139 24.14 33.31 -57.46
N HIS A 140 23.36 34.27 -56.95
CA HIS A 140 22.83 35.40 -57.72
C HIS A 140 23.81 36.58 -57.89
N ALA A 141 25.08 36.42 -57.52
CA ALA A 141 26.13 37.45 -57.70
C ALA A 141 27.13 37.12 -58.84
N PRO A 142 26.72 36.83 -60.09
CA PRO A 142 27.67 36.58 -61.18
C PRO A 142 28.52 37.82 -61.52
N HIS A 143 28.06 39.01 -61.13
CA HIS A 143 28.78 40.28 -61.33
C HIS A 143 29.93 40.51 -60.33
N GLN A 144 30.08 39.69 -59.30
CA GLN A 144 31.20 39.79 -58.33
C GLN A 144 32.33 38.79 -58.61
N LEU A 145 32.04 37.69 -59.31
CA LEU A 145 33.04 36.67 -59.68
C LEU A 145 33.85 37.04 -60.93
N PHE A 146 33.32 37.90 -61.80
CA PHE A 146 34.02 38.38 -62.99
C PHE A 146 34.43 39.84 -62.81
N ASN A 147 35.64 40.05 -62.27
CA ASN A 147 36.26 41.36 -62.18
C ASN A 147 36.73 41.80 -63.58
N LEU A 148 35.82 42.34 -64.40
CA LEU A 148 36.08 42.77 -65.79
C LEU A 148 36.82 44.12 -65.90
N ASN A 149 37.59 44.52 -64.89
CA ASN A 149 38.31 45.80 -64.89
C ASN A 149 39.82 45.72 -65.13
N GLU A 150 40.38 44.53 -65.41
CA GLU A 150 41.75 44.44 -65.95
C GLU A 150 41.75 44.37 -67.48
N ARG A 151 41.40 45.47 -68.15
CA ARG A 151 41.92 45.84 -69.49
C ARG A 151 41.42 47.23 -69.87
N LYS A 152 42.09 48.26 -69.36
CA LYS A 152 42.15 49.54 -70.06
C LYS A 152 43.36 50.36 -69.60
N ASN A 153 44.46 50.20 -70.31
CA ASN A 153 45.06 51.24 -71.15
C ASN A 153 46.55 50.94 -71.34
N ASP A 154 46.95 51.03 -72.60
CA ASP A 154 48.29 51.26 -73.09
C ASP A 154 48.94 52.50 -72.44
#